data_AF-A0A9C8D775-F1
#
_entry.id   AF-A0A9C8D775-F1
#
_cell.length_a   1.000
_cell.length_b   1.000
_cell.length_c   1.000
_cell.angle_alpha   90.00
_cell.angle_beta   90.00
_cell.angle_gamma   90.00
#
_symmetry.space_group_name_H-M   'P 1'
#
loop_
_entity.id
_entity.type
_entity.pdbx_description
1 polymer ?
#
loop_
_entity_poly.entity_id
_entity_poly.type
_entity_poly.pdbx_seq_one_letter_code
_entity_poly.pdbx_strand_id
1 'polypeptide(L)'
;MNLLEEVKSLEEELIKHRRNLHRIPETGLHLPETKEYIKRKLEGLGLKIVESKTTSGIMGILENGSGKVLAVRSDMDALPIREQTGLPFASTNGNMHACGHDAHMAIVLTVAKILKNHRDRINGVVKFIFQPGEEKEGGAKYLVEEGFLKEPHVDAILGIHVGNFIEEADNGQIGLF
;
A
#
# COMPACT_ATOMS: atom_id res chain seq x y z
N MET A 1 23.37 10.50 5.96
CA MET A 1 22.05 10.22 6.55
C MET A 1 21.88 8.72 6.57
N ASN A 2 21.58 8.14 7.74
CA ASN A 2 21.25 6.71 7.82
C ASN A 2 19.78 6.47 7.39
N LEU A 3 19.40 5.20 7.18
CA LEU A 3 18.04 4.87 6.71
C LEU A 3 16.95 5.38 7.66
N LEU A 4 17.18 5.33 8.97
CA LEU A 4 16.19 5.77 9.96
C LEU A 4 15.96 7.29 9.90
N GLU A 5 17.02 8.06 9.71
CA GLU A 5 16.94 9.52 9.51
C GLU A 5 16.21 9.87 8.20
N GLU A 6 16.41 9.10 7.14
CA GLU A 6 15.69 9.30 5.87
C GLU A 6 14.20 8.98 6.00
N VAL A 7 13.86 7.89 6.68
CA VAL A 7 12.45 7.55 6.96
C VAL A 7 11.79 8.69 7.74
N LYS A 8 12.47 9.23 8.76
CA LYS A 8 11.97 10.38 9.55
C LYS A 8 11.81 11.64 8.71
N SER A 9 12.70 11.91 7.76
CA SER A 9 12.56 13.09 6.90
C SER A 9 11.37 13.01 5.93
N LEU A 10 10.80 11.83 5.71
CA LEU A 10 9.61 11.59 4.89
C LEU A 10 8.29 11.53 5.71
N GLU A 11 8.34 11.75 7.02
CA GLU A 11 7.18 11.61 7.92
C GLU A 11 6.00 12.51 7.50
N GLU A 12 6.26 13.79 7.20
CA GLU A 12 5.21 14.73 6.79
C GLU A 12 4.50 14.28 5.50
N GLU A 13 5.26 13.74 4.54
CA GLU A 13 4.72 13.24 3.28
C GLU A 13 3.92 11.95 3.48
N LEU A 14 4.40 11.04 4.33
CA LEU A 14 3.66 9.84 4.73
C LEU A 14 2.32 10.21 5.37
N ILE A 15 2.32 11.12 6.35
CA ILE A 15 1.10 11.61 7.00
C ILE A 15 0.16 12.25 5.98
N LYS A 16 0.70 13.01 5.02
CA LYS A 16 -0.08 13.61 3.93
C LYS A 16 -0.70 12.55 3.02
N HIS A 17 0.02 11.48 2.69
CA HIS A 17 -0.53 10.36 1.92
C HIS A 17 -1.70 9.73 2.67
N ARG A 18 -1.48 9.35 3.93
CA ARG A 18 -2.48 8.72 4.77
C ARG A 18 -3.74 9.59 4.88
N ARG A 19 -3.61 10.87 5.20
CA ARG A 19 -4.75 11.80 5.33
C ARG A 19 -5.48 12.06 4.02
N ASN A 20 -4.78 12.06 2.88
CA ASN A 20 -5.42 12.23 1.58
C ASN A 20 -6.23 10.98 1.19
N LEU A 21 -5.68 9.79 1.43
CA LEU A 21 -6.39 8.53 1.21
C LEU A 21 -7.59 8.37 2.16
N HIS A 22 -7.43 8.76 3.43
CA HIS A 22 -8.52 8.76 4.42
C HIS A 22 -9.76 9.57 3.98
N ARG A 23 -9.57 10.61 3.17
CA ARG A 23 -10.66 11.47 2.67
C ARG A 23 -11.44 10.87 1.50
N ILE A 24 -10.90 9.86 0.82
CA ILE A 24 -11.49 9.22 -0.36
C ILE A 24 -11.76 7.72 -0.14
N PRO A 25 -12.38 7.29 0.98
CA PRO A 25 -12.61 5.87 1.22
C PRO A 25 -13.63 5.30 0.23
N GLU A 26 -13.23 4.24 -0.45
CA GLU A 26 -14.04 3.49 -1.41
C GLU A 26 -14.12 2.02 -0.97
N THR A 27 -15.20 1.31 -1.30
CA THR A 27 -15.43 -0.07 -0.82
C THR A 27 -15.42 -1.08 -1.96
N GLY A 28 -15.05 -2.33 -1.65
CA GLY A 28 -15.10 -3.44 -2.60
C GLY A 28 -13.95 -3.45 -3.63
N LEU A 29 -14.23 -3.97 -4.83
CA LEU A 29 -13.20 -4.23 -5.85
C LEU A 29 -12.89 -3.04 -6.77
N HIS A 30 -13.76 -2.04 -6.84
CA HIS A 30 -13.67 -0.92 -7.76
C HIS A 30 -13.54 0.41 -7.00
N LEU A 31 -12.30 0.86 -6.88
CA LEU A 31 -11.83 2.02 -6.12
C LEU A 31 -11.20 3.05 -7.08
N PRO A 32 -11.96 3.72 -7.96
CA PRO A 32 -11.41 4.60 -8.98
C PRO A 32 -10.59 5.78 -8.43
N GLU A 33 -11.04 6.45 -7.36
CA GLU A 33 -10.32 7.60 -6.78
C GLU A 33 -9.02 7.16 -6.09
N THR A 34 -9.10 6.08 -5.32
CA THR A 34 -7.96 5.50 -4.61
C THR A 34 -6.91 4.98 -5.59
N LYS A 35 -7.33 4.24 -6.62
CA LYS A 35 -6.45 3.74 -7.68
C LYS A 35 -5.74 4.88 -8.39
N GLU A 36 -6.47 5.92 -8.79
CA GLU A 36 -5.89 7.09 -9.46
C GLU A 36 -4.88 7.82 -8.57
N TYR A 37 -5.16 7.93 -7.28
CA TYR A 37 -4.20 8.49 -6.31
C TYR A 37 -2.90 7.69 -6.30
N ILE A 38 -2.98 6.36 -6.11
CA ILE A 38 -1.81 5.47 -6.07
C ILE A 38 -1.05 5.53 -7.38
N LYS A 39 -1.75 5.45 -8.53
CA LYS A 39 -1.17 5.51 -9.86
C LYS A 39 -0.30 6.75 -10.05
N ARG A 40 -0.84 7.94 -9.75
CA ARG A 40 -0.10 9.21 -9.84
C ARG A 40 1.16 9.23 -8.99
N LYS A 41 1.12 8.62 -7.79
CA LYS A 41 2.29 8.56 -6.92
C LYS A 41 3.36 7.63 -7.48
N LEU A 42 2.98 6.46 -7.98
CA LEU A 42 3.91 5.52 -8.61
C LEU A 42 4.51 6.08 -9.91
N GLU A 43 3.70 6.76 -10.73
CA GLU A 43 4.15 7.48 -11.94
C GLU A 43 5.16 8.57 -11.59
N GLY A 44 4.89 9.36 -10.53
CA GLY A 44 5.81 10.39 -10.05
C GLY A 44 7.17 9.85 -9.58
N LEU A 45 7.25 8.57 -9.21
CA LEU A 45 8.51 7.88 -8.89
C LEU A 45 9.19 7.27 -10.13
N GLY A 46 8.58 7.35 -11.30
CA GLY A 46 9.06 6.74 -12.54
C GLY A 46 9.13 5.21 -12.43
N LEU A 47 8.17 4.59 -11.75
CA LEU A 47 8.03 3.13 -11.67
C LEU A 47 7.19 2.62 -12.84
N LYS A 48 7.49 1.40 -13.29
CA LYS A 48 6.63 0.70 -14.25
C LYS A 48 5.33 0.32 -13.54
N ILE A 49 4.19 0.62 -14.15
CA ILE A 49 2.88 0.34 -13.58
C ILE A 49 2.22 -0.84 -14.29
N VAL A 50 1.60 -1.72 -13.50
CA VAL A 50 0.70 -2.77 -13.95
C VAL A 50 -0.65 -2.57 -13.28
N GLU A 51 -1.70 -2.50 -14.07
CA GLU A 51 -3.07 -2.34 -13.58
C GLU A 51 -3.85 -3.64 -13.77
N SER A 52 -4.70 -3.95 -12.80
CA SER A 52 -5.67 -5.03 -12.89
C SER A 52 -6.68 -4.73 -14.01
N LYS A 53 -7.11 -5.78 -14.71
CA LYS A 53 -8.12 -5.71 -15.77
C LYS A 53 -9.54 -5.82 -15.23
N THR A 54 -9.71 -6.48 -14.09
CA THR A 54 -11.02 -6.79 -13.51
C THR A 54 -11.32 -5.99 -12.25
N THR A 55 -10.32 -5.39 -11.60
CA THR A 55 -10.47 -4.68 -10.33
C THR A 55 -9.66 -3.37 -10.31
N SER A 56 -9.69 -2.64 -9.20
CA SER A 56 -8.84 -1.48 -8.98
C SER A 56 -7.41 -1.80 -8.54
N GLY A 57 -7.01 -3.07 -8.54
CA GLY A 57 -5.65 -3.45 -8.18
C GLY A 57 -4.61 -2.83 -9.09
N ILE A 58 -3.49 -2.44 -8.49
CA ILE A 58 -2.40 -1.75 -9.19
C ILE A 58 -1.07 -2.13 -8.54
N MET A 59 -0.03 -2.21 -9.36
CA MET A 59 1.32 -2.54 -8.91
C MET A 59 2.35 -1.61 -9.53
N GLY A 60 3.27 -1.10 -8.70
CA GLY A 60 4.50 -0.45 -9.15
C GLY A 60 5.66 -1.44 -9.15
N ILE A 61 6.54 -1.38 -10.15
CA ILE A 61 7.69 -2.28 -10.26
C ILE A 61 8.99 -1.46 -10.29
N LEU A 62 9.87 -1.76 -9.35
CA LEU A 62 11.26 -1.30 -9.31
C LEU A 62 12.18 -2.45 -9.74
N GLU A 63 12.77 -2.34 -10.92
CA GLU A 63 13.71 -3.35 -11.45
C GLU A 63 15.14 -2.81 -11.40
N ASN A 64 16.08 -3.60 -10.87
CA ASN A 64 17.52 -3.34 -10.98
C ASN A 64 18.32 -4.64 -11.14
N GLY A 65 18.66 -4.98 -12.38
CA GLY A 65 19.45 -6.17 -12.70
C GLY A 65 18.66 -7.48 -12.57
N SER A 66 19.40 -8.59 -12.57
CA SER A 66 18.87 -9.92 -12.30
C SER A 66 19.00 -10.24 -10.81
N GLY A 67 18.00 -10.89 -10.24
CA GLY A 67 18.02 -11.22 -8.82
C GLY A 67 16.66 -11.71 -8.34
N LYS A 68 16.53 -11.80 -7.01
CA LYS A 68 15.28 -12.19 -6.36
C LYS A 68 14.21 -11.12 -6.54
N VAL A 69 12.96 -11.54 -6.46
CA VAL A 69 11.78 -10.70 -6.55
C VAL A 69 11.06 -10.67 -5.20
N LEU A 70 10.99 -9.49 -4.60
CA LEU A 70 10.23 -9.24 -3.38
C LEU A 70 8.94 -8.49 -3.73
N ALA A 71 7.79 -8.98 -3.27
CA ALA A 71 6.55 -8.22 -3.29
C ALA A 71 6.31 -7.57 -1.91
N VAL A 72 5.85 -6.33 -1.91
CA VAL A 72 5.36 -5.60 -0.73
C VAL A 72 3.91 -5.25 -1.00
N ARG A 73 3.00 -5.76 -0.18
CA ARG A 73 1.54 -5.66 -0.39
C ARG A 73 0.90 -4.70 0.60
N SER A 74 -0.01 -3.88 0.08
CA SER A 74 -1.01 -3.11 0.81
C SER A 74 -2.40 -3.49 0.31
N ASP A 75 -3.37 -3.59 1.20
CA ASP A 75 -4.80 -3.46 0.87
C ASP A 75 -5.18 -1.99 0.61
N MET A 76 -6.38 -1.75 0.08
CA MET A 76 -6.81 -0.43 -0.40
C MET A 76 -8.24 -0.07 -0.05
N ASP A 77 -9.14 -1.03 0.14
CA ASP A 77 -10.56 -0.78 0.35
C ASP A 77 -10.85 -0.25 1.75
N ALA A 78 -11.98 0.43 1.87
CA ALA A 78 -12.53 0.94 3.11
C ALA A 78 -13.77 0.14 3.52
N LEU A 79 -14.40 0.55 4.62
CA LEU A 79 -15.63 -0.03 5.13
C LEU A 79 -16.83 0.91 4.92
N PRO A 80 -18.05 0.38 4.73
CA PRO A 80 -19.29 1.17 4.64
C PRO A 80 -19.74 1.63 6.03
N ILE A 81 -18.88 2.40 6.70
CA ILE A 81 -19.06 2.96 8.03
C ILE A 81 -19.02 4.47 7.91
N ARG A 82 -20.06 5.14 8.41
CA ARG A 82 -20.07 6.60 8.50
C ARG A 82 -19.05 7.05 9.55
N GLU A 83 -18.05 7.81 9.13
CA GLU A 83 -17.04 8.33 10.05
C GLU A 83 -17.63 9.31 11.07
N GLN A 84 -17.23 9.17 12.35
CA GLN A 84 -17.65 10.00 13.47
C GLN A 84 -16.47 10.53 14.32
N THR A 85 -15.26 10.52 13.75
CA THR A 85 -14.03 10.89 14.47
C THR A 85 -13.90 12.39 14.77
N GLY A 86 -14.55 13.24 13.96
CA GLY A 86 -14.41 14.70 14.03
C GLY A 86 -13.04 15.23 13.56
N LEU A 87 -12.20 14.38 12.95
CA LEU A 87 -10.86 14.78 12.51
C LEU A 87 -10.93 15.74 11.30
N PRO A 88 -9.97 16.68 11.15
CA PRO A 88 -9.93 17.62 10.01
C PRO A 88 -9.75 16.97 8.62
N PHE A 89 -9.54 15.66 8.59
CA PHE A 89 -9.40 14.85 7.37
C PHE A 89 -10.39 13.70 7.33
N ALA A 90 -11.44 13.74 8.16
CA ALA A 90 -12.53 12.78 8.11
C ALA A 90 -13.16 12.75 6.71
N SER A 91 -13.57 11.56 6.29
CA SER A 91 -14.36 11.35 5.09
C SER A 91 -15.77 11.92 5.24
N THR A 92 -16.41 12.19 4.12
CA THR A 92 -17.78 12.75 4.08
C THR A 92 -18.74 11.94 3.21
N ASN A 93 -18.25 10.89 2.55
CA ASN A 93 -19.00 10.09 1.57
C ASN A 93 -19.74 8.88 2.20
N GLY A 94 -19.74 8.76 3.53
CA GLY A 94 -20.42 7.68 4.25
C GLY A 94 -19.61 6.38 4.42
N ASN A 95 -18.39 6.32 3.89
CA ASN A 95 -17.44 5.22 4.10
C ASN A 95 -16.28 5.69 4.99
N MET A 96 -15.50 4.77 5.56
CA MET A 96 -14.37 5.10 6.43
C MET A 96 -13.26 4.06 6.28
N HIS A 97 -12.00 4.51 6.23
CA HIS A 97 -10.85 3.63 6.45
C HIS A 97 -10.74 3.28 7.93
N ALA A 98 -11.67 2.45 8.42
CA ALA A 98 -11.76 2.05 9.82
C ALA A 98 -10.79 0.90 10.18
N CYS A 99 -10.23 0.20 9.18
CA CYS A 99 -9.23 -0.87 9.35
C CYS A 99 -7.78 -0.41 9.10
N GLY A 100 -7.58 0.87 8.74
CA GLY A 100 -6.24 1.45 8.56
C GLY A 100 -5.58 1.20 7.19
N HIS A 101 -6.33 0.75 6.17
CA HIS A 101 -5.80 0.53 4.82
C HIS A 101 -5.23 1.82 4.18
N ASP A 102 -5.70 3.00 4.59
CA ASP A 102 -5.10 4.30 4.24
C ASP A 102 -3.66 4.44 4.75
N ALA A 103 -3.36 3.91 5.94
CA ALA A 103 -2.01 3.87 6.49
C ALA A 103 -1.13 2.85 5.80
N HIS A 104 -1.65 1.66 5.48
CA HIS A 104 -0.89 0.63 4.75
C HIS A 104 -0.44 1.16 3.39
N MET A 105 -1.35 1.79 2.65
CA MET A 105 -1.06 2.39 1.35
C MET A 105 -0.01 3.49 1.46
N ALA A 106 -0.14 4.38 2.46
CA ALA A 106 0.83 5.44 2.70
C ALA A 106 2.23 4.89 2.99
N ILE A 107 2.33 3.85 3.83
CA ILE A 107 3.60 3.18 4.16
C ILE A 107 4.23 2.59 2.90
N VAL A 108 3.47 1.83 2.09
CA VAL A 108 4.02 1.20 0.88
C VAL A 108 4.45 2.24 -0.16
N LEU A 109 3.75 3.36 -0.30
CA LEU A 109 4.20 4.48 -1.14
C LEU A 109 5.54 5.08 -0.65
N THR A 110 5.68 5.29 0.66
CA THR A 110 6.94 5.79 1.24
C THR A 110 8.08 4.78 1.06
N VAL A 111 7.83 3.48 1.26
CA VAL A 111 8.80 2.42 0.98
C VAL A 111 9.21 2.42 -0.49
N ALA A 112 8.25 2.56 -1.41
CA ALA A 112 8.54 2.64 -2.84
C ALA A 112 9.47 3.82 -3.18
N LYS A 113 9.23 4.99 -2.56
CA LYS A 113 10.09 6.16 -2.73
C LYS A 113 11.51 5.94 -2.20
N ILE A 114 11.65 5.40 -0.99
CA ILE A 114 12.96 5.11 -0.40
C ILE A 114 13.71 4.10 -1.27
N LEU A 115 13.10 2.96 -1.59
CA LEU A 115 13.76 1.93 -2.39
C LEU A 115 14.12 2.44 -3.80
N LYS A 116 13.30 3.31 -4.39
CA LYS A 116 13.63 3.97 -5.65
C LYS A 116 14.88 4.85 -5.54
N ASN A 117 15.03 5.61 -4.45
CA ASN A 117 16.21 6.45 -4.21
C ASN A 117 17.49 5.64 -3.96
N HIS A 118 17.35 4.41 -3.47
CA HIS A 118 18.46 3.47 -3.22
C HIS A 118 18.48 2.32 -4.24
N ARG A 119 17.96 2.55 -5.45
CA ARG A 119 17.84 1.51 -6.49
C ARG A 119 19.16 0.81 -6.77
N ASP A 120 20.25 1.56 -6.79
CA ASP A 120 21.64 1.12 -6.99
C ASP A 120 22.13 0.11 -5.94
N ARG A 121 21.48 0.06 -4.77
CA ARG A 121 21.79 -0.88 -3.69
C ARG A 121 20.91 -2.14 -3.70
N ILE A 122 19.98 -2.23 -4.64
CA ILE A 122 19.05 -3.35 -4.81
C ILE A 122 19.54 -4.20 -5.97
N ASN A 123 19.68 -5.51 -5.77
CA ASN A 123 19.93 -6.46 -6.87
C ASN A 123 18.73 -7.38 -7.04
N GLY A 124 17.90 -7.13 -8.06
CA GLY A 124 16.64 -7.83 -8.30
C GLY A 124 15.46 -6.90 -8.54
N VAL A 125 14.26 -7.34 -8.16
CA VAL A 125 13.01 -6.64 -8.44
C VAL A 125 12.18 -6.48 -7.17
N VAL A 126 11.58 -5.30 -6.99
CA VAL A 126 10.59 -5.05 -5.95
C VAL A 126 9.25 -4.69 -6.59
N LYS A 127 8.19 -5.41 -6.20
CA LYS A 127 6.81 -5.22 -6.65
C LYS A 127 5.98 -4.61 -5.51
N PHE A 128 5.48 -3.40 -5.69
CA PHE A 128 4.61 -2.72 -4.72
C PHE A 128 3.16 -2.96 -5.12
N ILE A 129 2.48 -3.91 -4.49
CA ILE A 129 1.13 -4.36 -4.85
C ILE A 129 0.10 -3.64 -3.97
N PHE A 130 -0.87 -2.99 -4.59
CA PHE A 130 -2.02 -2.37 -3.94
C PHE A 130 -3.28 -3.16 -4.33
N GLN A 131 -3.93 -3.77 -3.34
CA GLN A 131 -4.99 -4.74 -3.49
C GLN A 131 -6.34 -4.19 -3.00
N PRO A 132 -7.39 -4.15 -3.82
CA PRO A 132 -8.74 -3.79 -3.37
C PRO A 132 -9.46 -5.01 -2.76
N GLY A 133 -10.59 -4.79 -2.09
CA GLY A 133 -11.53 -5.81 -1.64
C GLY A 133 -10.96 -6.85 -0.69
N GLU A 134 -10.11 -6.45 0.25
CA GLU A 134 -9.65 -7.31 1.34
C GLU A 134 -10.80 -7.65 2.29
N GLU A 135 -11.64 -6.67 2.61
CA GLU A 135 -12.59 -6.75 3.72
C GLU A 135 -13.65 -7.85 3.53
N LYS A 136 -14.07 -8.12 2.28
CA LYS A 136 -15.12 -9.11 1.97
C LYS A 136 -14.97 -9.84 0.63
N GLU A 137 -14.45 -9.17 -0.39
CA GLU A 137 -14.54 -9.65 -1.77
C GLU A 137 -13.39 -10.59 -2.18
N GLY A 138 -12.33 -10.67 -1.37
CA GLY A 138 -11.18 -11.53 -1.64
C GLY A 138 -10.37 -11.06 -2.85
N GLY A 139 -10.14 -9.75 -2.98
CA GLY A 139 -9.50 -9.15 -4.17
C GLY A 139 -8.09 -9.67 -4.48
N ALA A 140 -7.42 -10.29 -3.50
CA ALA A 140 -6.17 -11.04 -3.70
C ALA A 140 -6.27 -12.07 -4.83
N LYS A 141 -7.37 -12.83 -4.89
CA LYS A 141 -7.57 -13.91 -5.85
C LYS A 141 -7.52 -13.38 -7.29
N TYR A 142 -8.18 -12.27 -7.56
CA TYR A 142 -8.20 -11.62 -8.87
C TYR A 142 -6.79 -11.24 -9.32
N LEU A 143 -5.98 -10.64 -8.45
CA LEU A 143 -4.61 -10.25 -8.80
C LEU A 143 -3.69 -11.45 -9.05
N VAL A 144 -3.86 -12.53 -8.29
CA VAL A 144 -3.10 -13.77 -8.48
C VAL A 144 -3.45 -14.42 -9.82
N GLU A 145 -4.74 -14.51 -10.15
CA GLU A 145 -5.23 -15.05 -11.42
C GLU A 145 -4.74 -14.22 -12.62
N GLU A 146 -4.70 -12.89 -12.47
CA GLU A 146 -4.15 -11.95 -13.46
C GLU A 146 -2.62 -11.94 -13.55
N GLY A 147 -1.93 -12.70 -12.70
CA GLY A 147 -0.50 -12.93 -12.82
C GLY A 147 0.40 -11.88 -12.17
N PHE A 148 -0.09 -11.10 -11.21
CA PHE A 148 0.72 -10.11 -10.48
C PHE A 148 2.00 -10.74 -9.85
N LEU A 149 1.94 -12.03 -9.52
CA LEU A 149 3.05 -12.78 -8.91
C LEU A 149 3.91 -13.58 -9.91
N LYS A 150 3.59 -13.59 -11.21
CA LYS A 150 4.19 -14.55 -12.18
C LYS A 150 5.40 -14.02 -12.93
N GLU A 151 5.37 -12.77 -13.39
CA GLU A 151 6.42 -12.23 -14.27
C GLU A 151 6.96 -10.88 -13.77
N PRO A 152 8.24 -10.80 -13.34
CA PRO A 152 9.03 -11.96 -12.90
C PRO A 152 8.39 -12.64 -11.68
N HIS A 153 8.68 -13.93 -11.47
CA HIS A 153 8.07 -14.71 -10.38
C HIS A 153 8.44 -14.13 -9.02
N VAL A 154 7.46 -13.94 -8.14
CA VAL A 154 7.68 -13.43 -6.78
C VAL A 154 8.26 -14.53 -5.89
N ASP A 155 9.48 -14.33 -5.38
CA ASP A 155 10.14 -15.27 -4.47
C ASP A 155 9.64 -15.15 -3.02
N ALA A 156 9.28 -13.94 -2.60
CA ALA A 156 8.75 -13.65 -1.27
C ALA A 156 7.77 -12.47 -1.31
N ILE A 157 6.78 -12.49 -0.42
CA ILE A 157 5.83 -11.39 -0.26
C ILE A 157 5.78 -10.96 1.21
N LEU A 158 5.78 -9.64 1.44
CA LEU A 158 5.62 -9.02 2.74
C LEU A 158 4.31 -8.24 2.78
N GLY A 159 3.58 -8.37 3.88
CA GLY A 159 2.44 -7.55 4.22
C GLY A 159 2.54 -7.14 5.68
N ILE A 160 1.99 -5.97 6.00
CA ILE A 160 1.84 -5.49 7.37
C ILE A 160 0.39 -5.08 7.58
N HIS A 161 -0.07 -5.14 8.82
CA HIS A 161 -1.37 -4.62 9.20
C HIS A 161 -1.20 -3.78 10.47
N VAL A 162 -1.67 -2.54 10.43
CA VAL A 162 -1.73 -1.66 11.59
C VAL A 162 -2.95 -2.03 12.42
N GLY A 163 -2.83 -1.92 13.73
CA GLY A 163 -3.98 -1.95 14.61
C GLY A 163 -3.56 -2.08 16.06
N ASN A 164 -4.50 -1.79 16.95
CA ASN A 164 -4.35 -2.06 18.37
C ASN A 164 -5.01 -3.40 18.67
N PHE A 165 -4.50 -4.47 18.05
CA PHE A 165 -5.09 -5.81 18.17
C PHE A 165 -4.60 -6.56 19.41
N ILE A 166 -3.61 -6.01 20.12
CA ILE A 166 -2.92 -6.68 21.22
C ILE A 166 -2.71 -5.65 22.32
N GLU A 167 -3.46 -5.75 23.41
CA GLU A 167 -3.30 -4.86 24.57
C GLU A 167 -1.91 -5.02 25.20
N GLU A 168 -1.26 -6.18 25.03
CA GLU A 168 0.04 -6.50 25.61
C GLU A 168 1.26 -6.13 24.74
N ALA A 169 1.08 -5.76 23.47
CA ALA A 169 2.20 -5.42 22.58
C ALA A 169 2.37 -3.90 22.47
N ASP A 170 3.49 -3.38 22.96
CA ASP A 170 3.84 -1.97 22.81
C ASP A 170 4.22 -1.62 21.36
N ASN A 171 4.13 -0.32 21.03
CA ASN A 171 4.60 0.22 19.75
C ASN A 171 6.04 -0.23 19.44
N GLY A 172 6.23 -0.92 18.31
CA GLY A 172 7.54 -1.37 17.83
C GLY A 172 7.93 -2.79 18.24
N GLN A 173 7.02 -3.56 18.86
CA GLN A 173 7.22 -4.98 19.14
C GLN A 173 6.69 -5.87 18.00
N ILE A 174 7.32 -7.03 17.80
CA ILE A 174 6.86 -8.08 16.88
C ILE A 174 6.44 -9.29 17.73
N GLY A 175 5.15 -9.62 17.71
CA GLY A 175 4.64 -10.88 18.22
C GLY A 175 4.51 -11.90 17.10
N LEU A 176 4.85 -13.16 17.38
CA LEU A 176 4.42 -14.30 16.58
C LEU A 176 3.27 -14.95 17.35
N PHE A 177 2.11 -15.04 16.72
CA PHE A 177 0.92 -15.73 17.24
C PHE A 177 0.47 -16.77 16.21
#